data_AF-A0A1S3AXD3-F1
#
_entry.id   AF-A0A1S3AXD3-F1
#
_cell.length_a   1.000
_cell.length_b   1.000
_cell.length_c   1.000
_cell.angle_alpha   90.00
_cell.angle_beta   90.00
_cell.angle_gamma   90.00
#
_symmetry.space_group_name_H-M   'P 1'
#
loop_
_entity.id
_entity.type
_entity.pdbx_description
1 polymer ?
#
loop_
_entity_poly.entity_id
_entity_poly.type
_entity_poly.pdbx_seq_one_letter_code
_entity_poly.pdbx_strand_id
1 'polypeptide(L)'
;MDSGTVVSEATPEVKNEIQNEEEKLLVTAPDSEVKEIAVLTEFKKKRNQIQVSNVKKPFFYYYNLSKRHIKQYNEVELSALGMAIPTVVTIAEILKRNGLAFQKNLTISSVSLKNGENGKLVMKPKIEIALVNAEKIKNISTAPTSEDS
;
A
#
# COMPACT_ATOMS: atom_id res chain seq x y z
N MET A 1 -61.64 -5.84 19.82
CA MET A 1 -61.09 -5.32 21.09
C MET A 1 -59.67 -5.85 21.17
N ASP A 2 -58.77 -5.33 20.34
CA ASP A 2 -58.05 -4.07 20.51
C ASP A 2 -56.95 -4.17 21.57
N SER A 3 -55.70 -4.15 21.11
CA SER A 3 -54.58 -3.38 21.67
C SER A 3 -53.32 -3.74 20.90
N GLY A 4 -53.02 -2.89 19.91
CA GLY A 4 -51.71 -2.84 19.28
C GLY A 4 -50.64 -2.42 20.29
N THR A 5 -49.45 -3.02 20.18
CA THR A 5 -48.24 -2.49 20.79
C THR A 5 -47.23 -2.24 19.68
N VAL A 6 -47.00 -0.96 19.43
CA VAL A 6 -45.93 -0.38 18.62
C VAL A 6 -44.64 -0.38 19.44
N VAL A 7 -43.56 -0.97 18.92
CA VAL A 7 -42.21 -0.62 19.36
C VAL A 7 -41.28 -0.53 18.14
N SER A 8 -41.14 0.71 17.71
CA SER A 8 -40.02 1.40 17.08
C SER A 8 -38.82 0.59 16.57
N GLU A 9 -38.59 0.78 15.27
CA GLU A 9 -37.32 0.78 14.54
C GLU A 9 -36.23 1.55 15.29
N ALA A 10 -35.07 0.92 15.48
CA ALA A 10 -33.85 1.56 15.96
C ALA A 10 -32.70 1.24 15.00
N THR A 11 -32.41 2.21 14.14
CA THR A 11 -31.18 2.33 13.36
C THR A 11 -29.98 2.38 14.29
N PRO A 12 -28.90 1.63 14.08
CA PRO A 12 -27.61 1.96 14.68
C PRO A 12 -26.88 2.94 13.76
N GLU A 13 -27.11 4.24 13.95
CA GLU A 13 -26.08 5.23 13.70
C GLU A 13 -25.03 5.09 14.80
N VAL A 14 -23.88 4.49 14.49
CA VAL A 14 -22.68 4.64 15.33
C VAL A 14 -21.60 5.30 14.49
N LYS A 15 -21.23 6.46 15.01
CA LYS A 15 -20.34 7.48 14.45
C LYS A 15 -18.96 6.92 14.13
N ASN A 16 -18.40 7.50 13.07
CA ASN A 16 -16.98 7.52 12.78
C ASN A 16 -16.18 7.97 14.01
N GLU A 17 -15.29 7.13 14.52
CA GLU A 17 -14.14 7.58 15.28
C GLU A 17 -12.88 7.04 14.62
N ILE A 18 -12.24 7.98 13.92
CA ILE A 18 -10.88 7.87 13.40
C ILE A 18 -9.96 7.91 14.62
N GLN A 19 -9.32 6.78 14.92
CA GLN A 19 -8.10 6.78 15.71
C GLN A 19 -7.03 6.10 14.86
N ASN A 20 -6.48 6.87 13.92
CA ASN A 20 -5.17 6.58 13.36
C ASN A 20 -4.16 6.93 14.46
N GLU A 21 -3.74 5.93 15.24
CA GLU A 21 -2.55 6.10 16.07
C GLU A 21 -1.35 6.26 15.14
N GLU A 22 -0.86 7.49 15.09
CA GLU A 22 0.37 7.86 14.39
C GLU A 22 1.55 7.15 15.06
N GLU A 23 2.00 6.04 14.45
CA GLU A 23 3.31 5.46 14.77
C GLU A 23 4.40 6.45 14.31
N LYS A 24 4.83 7.30 15.25
CA LYS A 24 5.91 8.26 15.08
C LYS A 24 7.23 7.54 14.76
N LEU A 25 7.64 7.59 13.50
CA LEU A 25 8.94 7.15 13.01
C LEU A 25 10.03 8.14 13.47
N LEU A 26 10.97 7.71 14.29
CA LEU A 26 12.23 8.42 14.52
C LEU A 26 13.34 7.78 13.67
N VAL A 27 13.90 8.56 12.73
CA VAL A 27 15.18 8.24 12.09
C VAL A 27 16.25 9.02 12.84
N THR A 28 17.15 8.32 13.53
CA THR A 28 18.30 8.94 14.20
C THR A 28 19.54 8.83 13.30
N ALA A 29 20.14 9.97 12.97
CA ALA A 29 21.53 10.07 12.56
C ALA A 29 22.20 11.16 13.43
N PRO A 30 23.48 10.99 13.83
CA PRO A 30 24.13 11.87 14.78
C PRO A 30 24.64 13.15 14.12
N ASP A 31 24.47 14.24 14.86
CA ASP A 31 25.23 15.48 14.84
C ASP A 31 25.27 16.34 13.57
N SER A 32 24.57 17.48 13.70
CA SER A 32 25.00 18.85 13.36
C SER A 32 24.24 19.58 12.24
N GLU A 33 23.77 20.75 12.65
CA GLU A 33 23.32 21.94 11.90
C GLU A 33 21.91 21.96 11.28
N VAL A 34 21.04 22.62 12.05
CA VAL A 34 19.67 23.01 11.76
C VAL A 34 19.67 24.07 10.65
N LYS A 35 19.47 23.65 9.40
CA LYS A 35 18.91 24.52 8.36
C LYS A 35 17.46 24.14 8.16
N GLU A 36 16.61 25.08 8.53
CA GLU A 36 15.16 25.12 8.41
C GLU A 36 14.74 25.04 6.94
N ILE A 37 14.84 23.85 6.36
CA ILE A 37 14.07 23.48 5.18
C ILE A 37 12.92 22.68 5.76
N ALA A 38 11.77 23.33 5.89
CA ALA A 38 10.51 22.74 6.30
C ALA A 38 10.29 21.44 5.50
N VAL A 39 10.63 20.33 6.14
CA VAL A 39 10.39 18.97 5.68
C VAL A 39 8.88 18.79 5.75
N LEU A 40 8.22 19.20 4.67
CA LEU A 40 6.85 18.86 4.29
C LEU A 40 6.75 17.34 4.02
N THR A 41 7.25 16.48 4.91
CA THR A 41 6.77 15.10 5.01
C THR A 41 5.44 15.11 5.75
N GLU A 42 4.47 15.82 5.19
CA GLU A 42 3.15 15.24 5.13
C GLU A 42 3.32 13.95 4.33
N PHE A 43 3.12 12.81 4.97
CA PHE A 43 2.95 11.53 4.30
C PHE A 43 1.70 11.62 3.43
N LYS A 44 1.80 12.31 2.29
CA LYS A 44 0.76 12.34 1.27
C LYS A 44 0.78 10.95 0.65
N LYS A 45 0.05 10.04 1.31
CA LYS A 45 -0.06 8.63 0.95
C LYS A 45 -0.29 8.58 -0.56
N LYS A 46 0.71 8.10 -1.30
CA LYS A 46 0.60 8.03 -2.75
C LYS A 46 -0.65 7.22 -3.07
N ARG A 47 -1.52 7.77 -3.92
CA ARG A 47 -2.85 7.19 -4.19
C ARG A 47 -2.79 5.78 -4.79
N ASN A 48 -1.62 5.36 -5.27
CA ASN A 48 -1.33 4.06 -5.86
C ASN A 48 -0.56 3.09 -4.93
N GLN A 49 -0.41 3.40 -3.64
CA GLN A 49 0.27 2.53 -2.68
C GLN A 49 -0.71 1.64 -1.91
N ILE A 50 -0.42 0.34 -1.89
CA ILE A 50 -1.18 -0.68 -1.17
C ILE A 50 -0.28 -1.31 -0.13
N GLN A 51 -0.63 -1.12 1.14
CA GLN A 51 -0.03 -1.89 2.23
C GLN A 51 -0.87 -3.14 2.49
N VAL A 52 -0.24 -4.30 2.31
CA VAL A 52 -0.85 -5.60 2.51
C VAL A 52 -0.63 -6.05 3.94
N SER A 53 -1.73 -6.49 4.57
CA SER A 53 -1.75 -7.08 5.91
C SER A 53 -2.46 -8.42 5.84
N ASN A 54 -2.07 -9.37 6.70
CA ASN A 54 -2.57 -10.75 6.62
C ASN A 54 -3.98 -10.92 7.23
N VAL A 55 -4.34 -10.12 8.23
CA VAL A 55 -5.46 -10.47 9.14
C VAL A 55 -6.76 -9.74 8.80
N LYS A 56 -6.71 -8.59 8.10
CA LYS A 56 -7.88 -7.70 7.97
C LYS A 56 -8.65 -7.83 6.65
N LYS A 57 -8.00 -8.22 5.56
CA LYS A 57 -8.61 -8.23 4.22
C LYS A 57 -8.30 -9.54 3.50
N PRO A 58 -9.26 -10.12 2.76
CA PRO A 58 -9.02 -11.34 2.02
C PRO A 58 -8.04 -11.12 0.87
N PHE A 59 -7.36 -12.17 0.42
CA PHE A 59 -6.39 -12.13 -0.68
C PHE A 59 -6.91 -11.36 -1.91
N PHE A 60 -8.13 -11.69 -2.37
CA PHE A 60 -8.72 -11.10 -3.58
C PHE A 60 -8.96 -9.59 -3.48
N TYR A 61 -9.09 -9.05 -2.27
CA TYR A 61 -9.22 -7.61 -2.08
C TYR A 61 -8.00 -6.88 -2.63
N TYR A 62 -6.80 -7.32 -2.22
CA TYR A 62 -5.54 -6.70 -2.65
C TYR A 62 -5.27 -6.95 -4.14
N TYR A 63 -5.60 -8.12 -4.67
CA TYR A 63 -5.49 -8.41 -6.11
C TYR A 63 -6.37 -7.48 -6.94
N ASN A 64 -7.65 -7.33 -6.57
CA ASN A 64 -8.58 -6.47 -7.30
C ASN A 64 -8.24 -4.98 -7.16
N LEU A 65 -7.80 -4.55 -5.98
CA LEU A 65 -7.32 -3.19 -5.77
C LEU A 65 -6.09 -2.88 -6.62
N SER A 66 -5.16 -3.82 -6.74
CA SER A 66 -3.97 -3.68 -7.59
C SER A 66 -4.35 -3.51 -9.06
N LYS A 67 -5.27 -4.33 -9.58
CA LYS A 67 -5.80 -4.16 -10.94
C LYS A 67 -6.42 -2.78 -11.15
N ARG A 68 -7.18 -2.28 -10.16
CA ARG A 68 -7.79 -0.94 -10.23
C ARG A 68 -6.72 0.15 -10.27
N HIS A 69 -5.69 0.08 -9.42
CA HIS A 69 -4.62 1.08 -9.39
C HIS A 69 -3.76 1.07 -10.66
N ILE A 70 -3.45 -0.10 -11.23
CA ILE A 70 -2.78 -0.19 -12.53
C ILE A 70 -3.60 0.51 -13.62
N LYS A 71 -4.92 0.30 -13.66
CA LYS A 71 -5.80 0.98 -14.64
C LYS A 71 -5.91 2.48 -14.43
N GLN A 72 -5.98 2.94 -13.18
CA GLN A 72 -6.22 4.35 -12.85
C GLN A 72 -4.94 5.20 -12.87
N TYR A 73 -3.81 4.63 -12.45
CA TYR A 73 -2.57 5.37 -12.22
C TYR A 73 -1.42 4.88 -13.10
N ASN A 74 -1.62 3.84 -13.92
CA ASN A 74 -0.60 3.15 -14.71
C ASN A 74 0.54 2.53 -13.89
N GLU A 75 0.46 2.57 -12.56
CA GLU A 75 1.46 2.08 -11.64
C GLU A 75 0.80 1.71 -10.31
N VAL A 76 1.34 0.73 -9.62
CA VAL A 76 0.94 0.35 -8.26
C VAL A 76 2.18 0.01 -7.44
N GLU A 77 2.22 0.48 -6.20
CA GLU A 77 3.27 0.17 -5.23
C GLU A 77 2.69 -0.77 -4.15
N LEU A 78 3.17 -2.01 -4.07
CA LEU A 78 2.75 -3.00 -3.07
C LEU A 78 3.78 -3.08 -1.96
N SER A 79 3.36 -3.01 -0.70
CA SER A 79 4.25 -3.21 0.45
C SER A 79 3.69 -4.20 1.47
N ALA A 80 4.55 -4.96 2.12
CA ALA A 80 4.18 -5.88 3.18
C ALA A 80 5.29 -6.09 4.20
N LEU A 81 4.90 -6.54 5.40
CA LEU A 81 5.79 -6.87 6.51
C LEU A 81 5.60 -8.32 6.94
N GLY A 82 6.71 -9.02 7.22
CA GLY A 82 6.70 -10.37 7.81
C GLY A 82 5.79 -11.35 7.06
N MET A 83 4.82 -11.93 7.76
CA MET A 83 3.91 -12.94 7.20
C MET A 83 3.03 -12.47 6.03
N ALA A 84 2.92 -11.16 5.79
CA ALA A 84 2.17 -10.64 4.65
C ALA A 84 2.99 -10.59 3.35
N ILE A 85 4.31 -10.80 3.41
CA ILE A 85 5.22 -10.77 2.25
C ILE A 85 4.78 -11.75 1.15
N PRO A 86 4.44 -13.03 1.45
CA PRO A 86 4.02 -13.98 0.42
C PRO A 86 2.82 -13.47 -0.39
N THR A 87 1.86 -12.82 0.25
CA THR A 87 0.68 -12.25 -0.44
C THR A 87 1.07 -11.22 -1.50
N VAL A 88 2.02 -10.34 -1.20
CA VAL A 88 2.51 -9.34 -2.17
C VAL A 88 3.24 -10.01 -3.34
N VAL A 89 4.08 -11.00 -3.05
CA VAL A 89 4.81 -11.77 -4.07
C VAL A 89 3.83 -12.46 -5.01
N THR A 90 2.86 -13.20 -4.46
CA THR A 90 1.85 -13.92 -5.25
C THR A 90 1.02 -12.97 -6.12
N ILE A 91 0.61 -11.81 -5.59
CA ILE A 91 -0.14 -10.82 -6.38
C ILE A 91 0.72 -10.27 -7.53
N ALA A 92 1.97 -9.90 -7.26
CA ALA A 92 2.87 -9.40 -8.28
C ALA A 92 3.13 -10.45 -9.37
N GLU A 93 3.29 -11.71 -9.00
CA GLU A 93 3.47 -12.81 -9.95
C GLU A 93 2.22 -13.06 -10.81
N ILE A 94 1.02 -13.09 -10.21
CA ILE A 94 -0.23 -13.25 -10.97
C ILE A 94 -0.42 -12.10 -11.97
N LEU A 95 -0.15 -10.85 -11.56
CA LEU A 95 -0.29 -9.69 -12.43
C LEU A 95 0.71 -9.72 -13.61
N LYS A 96 1.96 -10.13 -13.36
CA LYS A 96 2.97 -10.33 -14.40
C LYS A 96 2.60 -11.46 -15.35
N ARG A 97 2.20 -12.62 -14.81
CA ARG A 97 1.83 -13.80 -15.59
C ARG A 97 0.62 -13.56 -16.48
N ASN A 98 -0.34 -12.77 -16.02
CA ASN A 98 -1.52 -12.38 -16.80
C ASN A 98 -1.24 -11.25 -17.81
N GLY A 99 0.01 -10.78 -17.92
CA GLY A 99 0.40 -9.71 -18.84
C GLY A 99 -0.21 -8.35 -18.49
N LEU A 100 -0.65 -8.15 -17.24
CA LEU A 100 -1.29 -6.91 -16.79
C LEU A 100 -0.27 -5.86 -16.32
N ALA A 101 0.90 -6.29 -15.86
CA ALA A 101 1.93 -5.39 -15.37
C ALA A 101 3.35 -5.94 -15.56
N PHE A 102 4.33 -5.03 -15.54
CA PHE A 102 5.75 -5.33 -15.43
C PHE A 102 6.32 -4.81 -14.11
N GLN A 103 7.33 -5.49 -13.60
CA GLN A 103 8.06 -5.04 -12.42
C GLN A 103 8.99 -3.88 -12.79
N LYS A 104 8.78 -2.74 -12.13
CA LYS A 104 9.65 -1.57 -12.22
C LYS A 104 10.76 -1.67 -11.21
N ASN A 105 10.41 -1.85 -9.93
CA ASN A 105 11.35 -1.94 -8.82
C ASN A 105 10.93 -3.03 -7.82
N LEU A 106 11.92 -3.62 -7.14
CA LEU A 106 11.75 -4.56 -6.04
C LEU A 106 12.79 -4.24 -4.97
N THR A 107 12.33 -3.97 -3.75
CA THR A 107 13.18 -3.70 -2.60
C THR A 107 12.78 -4.62 -1.46
N ILE A 108 13.78 -5.22 -0.83
CA ILE A 108 13.62 -5.98 0.41
C ILE A 108 14.50 -5.30 1.45
N SER A 109 13.93 -4.97 2.60
CA SER A 109 14.62 -4.32 3.70
C SER A 109 14.14 -4.88 5.03
N SER A 110 14.71 -4.38 6.12
CA SER A 110 14.24 -4.67 7.47
C SER A 110 13.87 -3.36 8.15
N VAL A 111 12.74 -3.34 8.86
CA VAL A 111 12.29 -2.19 9.64
C VAL A 111 12.25 -2.55 11.12
N SER A 112 12.81 -1.68 11.96
CA SER A 112 12.74 -1.82 13.41
C SER A 112 11.43 -1.24 13.92
N LEU A 113 10.61 -2.08 14.57
CA LEU A 113 9.34 -1.69 15.18
C LEU A 113 9.46 -1.77 16.70
N LYS A 114 8.92 -0.79 17.40
CA LYS A 114 8.86 -0.80 18.86
C LYS A 114 7.63 -1.62 19.28
N ASN A 115 7.85 -2.77 19.92
CA ASN A 115 6.73 -3.58 20.41
C ASN A 115 6.17 -2.95 21.70
N GLY A 116 4.86 -2.66 21.72
CA GLY A 116 4.19 -1.87 22.76
C GLY A 116 4.26 -2.44 24.19
N GLU A 117 4.53 -3.74 24.35
CA GLU A 117 4.47 -4.39 25.65
C GLU A 117 5.76 -4.31 26.48
N ASN A 118 6.94 -4.21 25.84
CA ASN A 118 8.24 -4.29 26.55
C ASN A 118 9.28 -3.27 26.07
N GLY A 119 8.92 -2.34 25.18
CA GLY A 119 9.87 -1.41 24.57
C GLY A 119 10.95 -2.07 23.68
N LYS A 120 10.90 -3.40 23.53
CA LYS A 120 11.84 -4.19 22.72
C LYS A 120 11.67 -3.83 21.25
N LEU A 121 12.77 -3.40 20.63
CA LEU A 121 12.86 -3.22 19.19
C LEU A 121 12.89 -4.58 18.51
N VAL A 122 11.95 -4.82 17.60
CA VAL A 122 11.88 -6.04 16.78
C VAL A 122 12.08 -5.65 15.33
N MET A 123 13.09 -6.22 14.69
CA MET A 123 13.30 -6.05 13.26
C MET A 123 12.34 -6.98 12.50
N LYS A 124 11.52 -6.43 11.61
CA LYS A 124 10.67 -7.19 10.69
C LYS A 124 11.14 -6.98 9.25
N PRO A 125 11.17 -8.04 8.42
CA PRO A 125 11.42 -7.88 7.01
C PRO A 125 10.26 -7.10 6.36
N LYS A 126 10.60 -6.25 5.40
CA LYS A 126 9.71 -5.45 4.56
C LYS A 126 10.01 -5.73 3.11
N ILE A 127 8.95 -5.88 2.31
CA ILE A 127 9.04 -5.93 0.84
C ILE A 127 8.29 -4.75 0.26
N GLU A 128 8.82 -4.20 -0.82
CA GLU A 128 8.19 -3.16 -1.64
C GLU A 128 8.36 -3.52 -3.13
N ILE A 129 7.25 -3.60 -3.86
CA ILE A 129 7.23 -3.93 -5.30
C ILE A 129 6.48 -2.83 -6.04
N ALA A 130 7.15 -2.16 -6.97
CA ALA A 130 6.51 -1.24 -7.91
C ALA A 130 6.22 -1.97 -9.23
N LEU A 131 4.96 -1.97 -9.65
CA LEU A 131 4.50 -2.57 -10.90
C LEU A 131 3.90 -1.49 -11.80
N VAL A 132 4.23 -1.53 -13.09
CA VAL A 132 3.75 -0.58 -14.10
C VAL A 132 2.83 -1.29 -15.09
N ASN A 133 1.79 -0.59 -15.57
CA ASN A 133 0.86 -1.09 -16.58
C ASN A 133 1.63 -1.58 -17.83
N ALA A 134 1.36 -2.82 -18.23
CA ALA A 134 1.97 -3.43 -19.40
C ALA A 134 1.65 -2.71 -20.71
N GLU A 135 0.45 -2.13 -20.84
CA GLU A 135 0.05 -1.37 -22.04
C GLU A 135 0.91 -0.14 -22.26
N LYS A 136 1.28 0.57 -21.17
CA LYS A 136 2.13 1.76 -21.25
C LYS A 136 3.52 1.45 -21.79
N ILE A 137 4.08 0.29 -21.42
CA ILE A 137 5.42 -0.12 -21.85
C ILE A 137 5.41 -0.56 -23.32
N LYS A 138 4.35 -1.23 -23.78
CA LYS A 138 4.20 -1.59 -25.19
C LYS A 138 4.24 -0.35 -26.09
N ASN A 139 3.52 0.71 -25.74
CA ASN A 139 3.46 1.94 -26.53
C ASN A 139 4.81 2.65 -26.66
N ILE A 140 5.67 2.58 -25.62
CA ILE A 140 7.03 3.14 -25.66
C ILE A 140 7.94 2.30 -26.55
N SER A 141 7.79 0.97 -26.51
CA SER A 141 8.58 0.05 -27.35
C SER A 141 8.18 0.08 -28.82
N THR A 142 6.98 0.55 -29.16
CA THR A 142 6.47 0.64 -30.54
C THR A 142 6.60 2.04 -31.15
N ALA A 143 7.39 2.95 -30.58
CA ALA A 143 7.82 4.15 -31.29
C ALA A 143 9.07 3.80 -32.11
N PRO A 144 8.96 3.54 -33.44
CA PRO A 144 10.12 3.33 -34.27
C PRO A 144 10.88 4.64 -34.46
N THR A 145 12.19 4.52 -34.44
CA THR A 145 13.15 5.44 -35.06
C THR A 145 12.64 5.80 -36.46
N SER A 146 12.16 7.02 -36.64
CA SER A 146 11.94 7.60 -37.96
C SER A 146 13.20 8.35 -38.38
N GLU A 147 13.67 7.99 -39.59
CA GLU A 147 14.49 8.80 -40.50
C GLU A 147 16.01 8.78 -40.29
N ASP A 148 16.68 7.88 -41.02
CA ASP A 148 17.81 8.23 -41.91
C ASP A 148 18.10 7.05 -42.85
N SER A 149 17.69 7.17 -44.12
CA SER A 149 18.32 6.63 -45.36
C SER A 149 17.41 6.80 -46.57
#